data_AF-A0A9X2K0T6-F1
#
_entry.id   AF-A0A9X2K0T6-F1
#
_cell.length_a   1.000
_cell.length_b   1.000
_cell.length_c   1.000
_cell.angle_alpha   90.00
_cell.angle_beta   90.00
_cell.angle_gamma   90.00
#
_symmetry.space_group_name_H-M   'P 1'
#
loop_
_entity.id
_entity.type
_entity.pdbx_description
1 polymer ?
#
loop_
_entity_poly.entity_id
_entity_poly.type
_entity_poly.pdbx_seq_one_letter_code
_entity_poly.pdbx_strand_id
1 'polypeptide(L)'
;MRRTVSPYVTLYATLAVASAAGWAALAVESFLTPPPRDYRDALVLVPWTLYAVVVAGVHRIQRERTGALATAGLAGTLAGMAVSAAGNLGVLLGGDAMVAIAFPVGPGLFSLGLLLFGVATARAGVLPRYAGVALALSQPMAIAIGLSLSWHVPVHPHGSYTGGLGHGIAVLALAAGLAATRRTDRLPSG
;
A
#
# COMPACT_ATOMS: atom_id res chain seq x y z
N MET A 1 -20.47 -9.96 -27.34
CA MET A 1 -20.67 -8.87 -26.35
C MET A 1 -19.33 -8.20 -26.08
N ARG A 2 -19.13 -6.92 -26.42
CA ARG A 2 -17.93 -6.17 -26.04
C ARG A 2 -17.93 -5.98 -24.53
N ARG A 3 -17.00 -6.60 -23.80
CA ARG A 3 -16.77 -6.26 -22.40
C ARG A 3 -16.16 -4.86 -22.37
N THR A 4 -16.97 -3.87 -22.01
CA THR A 4 -16.46 -2.55 -21.67
C THR A 4 -15.56 -2.70 -20.45
N VAL A 5 -14.30 -2.28 -20.57
CA VAL A 5 -13.40 -2.18 -19.43
C VAL A 5 -14.08 -1.33 -18.38
N SER A 6 -14.29 -1.90 -17.19
CA SER A 6 -15.00 -1.21 -16.13
C SER A 6 -14.30 0.11 -15.79
N PRO A 7 -15.02 1.26 -15.71
CA PRO A 7 -14.41 2.57 -15.42
C PRO A 7 -13.63 2.57 -14.10
N TYR A 8 -13.96 1.64 -13.20
CA TYR A 8 -13.25 1.42 -11.93
C TYR A 8 -11.78 1.02 -12.12
N VAL A 9 -11.42 0.25 -13.16
CA VAL A 9 -10.02 -0.14 -13.41
C VAL A 9 -9.18 1.07 -13.80
N THR A 10 -9.78 2.05 -14.49
CA THR A 10 -9.15 3.34 -14.79
C THR A 10 -8.86 4.14 -13.54
N LEU A 11 -9.89 4.34 -12.73
CA LEU A 11 -9.77 5.07 -11.49
C LEU A 11 -8.70 4.46 -10.57
N TYR A 12 -8.77 3.15 -10.28
CA TYR A 12 -7.85 2.54 -9.31
C TYR A 12 -6.41 2.49 -9.79
N ALA A 13 -6.14 2.36 -11.10
CA ALA A 13 -4.78 2.45 -11.61
C ALA A 13 -4.21 3.87 -11.44
N THR A 14 -5.01 4.91 -11.71
CA THR A 14 -4.59 6.30 -11.50
C THR A 14 -4.32 6.59 -10.03
N LEU A 15 -5.20 6.16 -9.13
CA LEU A 15 -5.01 6.30 -7.69
C LEU A 15 -3.77 5.54 -7.20
N ALA A 16 -3.48 4.38 -7.80
CA ALA A 16 -2.27 3.62 -7.51
C ALA A 16 -1.01 4.37 -7.94
N VAL A 17 -0.98 4.98 -9.14
CA VAL A 17 0.14 5.84 -9.56
C VAL A 17 0.31 7.03 -8.61
N ALA A 18 -0.78 7.70 -8.22
CA ALA A 18 -0.73 8.83 -7.30
C ALA A 18 -0.22 8.43 -5.91
N SER A 19 -0.69 7.30 -5.37
CA SER A 19 -0.18 6.74 -4.11
C SER A 19 1.31 6.41 -4.21
N ALA A 20 1.73 5.74 -5.29
CA ALA A 20 3.12 5.40 -5.52
C ALA A 20 4.04 6.64 -5.60
N ALA A 21 3.58 7.68 -6.28
CA ALA A 21 4.29 8.96 -6.36
C ALA A 21 4.40 9.64 -4.99
N GLY A 22 3.32 9.64 -4.18
CA GLY A 22 3.35 10.19 -2.82
C GLY A 22 4.32 9.45 -1.90
N TRP A 23 4.35 8.12 -1.96
CA TRP A 23 5.32 7.31 -1.23
C TRP A 23 6.76 7.58 -1.66
N ALA A 24 7.02 7.65 -2.97
CA ALA A 24 8.34 7.96 -3.50
C ALA A 24 8.80 9.37 -3.08
N ALA A 25 7.91 10.36 -3.15
CA ALA A 25 8.21 11.73 -2.74
C ALA A 25 8.57 11.80 -1.26
N LEU A 26 7.81 11.14 -0.38
CA LEU A 26 8.13 11.06 1.05
C LEU A 26 9.45 10.34 1.34
N ALA A 27 9.73 9.25 0.62
CA ALA A 27 10.97 8.52 0.79
C ALA A 27 12.19 9.36 0.35
N VAL A 28 12.10 10.04 -0.80
CA VAL A 28 13.15 10.94 -1.29
C VAL A 28 13.35 12.11 -0.34
N GLU A 29 12.27 12.75 0.10
CA GLU A 29 12.34 13.86 1.04
C GLU A 29 12.97 13.41 2.37
N SER A 30 12.51 12.31 2.95
CA SER A 30 13.10 11.72 4.16
C SER A 30 14.57 11.34 4.01
N PHE A 31 15.01 10.96 2.81
CA PHE A 31 16.42 10.67 2.52
C PHE A 31 17.28 11.94 2.46
N LEU A 32 16.74 13.01 1.86
CA LEU A 32 17.45 14.29 1.70
C LEU A 32 17.52 15.09 3.01
N THR A 33 16.58 14.88 3.92
CA THR A 33 16.48 15.57 5.22
C THR A 33 16.33 14.55 6.37
N PRO A 34 17.43 13.85 6.74
CA PRO A 34 17.37 12.64 7.58
C PRO A 34 16.67 12.72 8.95
N PRO A 35 16.79 13.81 9.73
CA PRO A 35 16.13 13.90 11.04
C PRO A 35 14.61 13.69 10.92
N PRO A 36 13.95 13.07 11.92
CA PRO A 36 12.50 12.89 11.89
C PRO A 36 11.77 14.24 11.88
N ARG A 37 10.64 14.30 11.17
CA ARG A 37 9.83 15.52 11.02
C ARG A 37 8.33 15.21 11.12
N ASP A 38 7.63 15.90 12.01
CA ASP A 38 6.20 15.67 12.28
C ASP A 38 5.31 15.93 11.05
N TYR A 39 5.66 16.88 10.18
CA TYR A 39 4.87 17.13 8.97
C TYR A 39 4.81 15.91 8.05
N ARG A 40 5.79 15.00 8.11
CA ARG A 40 5.76 13.76 7.32
C ARG A 40 4.69 12.80 7.83
N ASP A 41 4.43 12.80 9.13
CA ASP A 41 3.36 12.00 9.75
C ASP A 41 1.97 12.49 9.30
N ALA A 42 1.84 13.79 8.99
CA ALA A 42 0.65 14.31 8.32
C ALA A 42 0.64 13.98 6.82
N LEU A 43 1.75 14.19 6.11
CA LEU A 43 1.82 13.98 4.66
C LEU A 43 1.65 12.51 4.27
N VAL A 44 2.10 11.55 5.08
CA VAL A 44 1.96 10.11 4.79
C VAL A 44 0.49 9.69 4.68
N LEU A 45 -0.43 10.39 5.35
CA LEU A 45 -1.85 10.08 5.30
C LEU A 45 -2.41 10.17 3.88
N VAL A 46 -1.82 10.98 3.01
CA VAL A 46 -2.22 11.10 1.60
C VAL A 46 -1.95 9.81 0.81
N PRO A 47 -0.69 9.36 0.59
CA PRO A 47 -0.44 8.11 -0.10
C PRO A 47 -0.99 6.89 0.65
N TRP A 48 -1.09 6.94 1.98
CA TRP A 48 -1.73 5.90 2.81
C TRP A 48 -3.20 5.73 2.45
N THR A 49 -3.98 6.81 2.44
CA THR A 49 -5.41 6.76 2.11
C THR A 49 -5.64 6.33 0.67
N LEU A 50 -4.83 6.83 -0.27
CA LEU A 50 -4.89 6.39 -1.66
C LEU A 50 -4.61 4.89 -1.79
N TYR A 51 -3.64 4.36 -1.05
CA TYR A 51 -3.34 2.92 -1.04
C TYR A 51 -4.54 2.12 -0.49
N ALA A 52 -5.19 2.59 0.59
CA ALA A 52 -6.40 1.96 1.13
C ALA A 52 -7.51 1.86 0.08
N VAL A 53 -7.75 2.93 -0.68
CA VAL A 53 -8.74 2.95 -1.77
C VAL A 53 -8.35 1.99 -2.89
N VAL A 54 -7.07 1.91 -3.24
CA VAL A 54 -6.56 0.97 -4.26
C VAL A 54 -6.78 -0.48 -3.86
N VAL A 55 -6.44 -0.88 -2.63
CA VAL A 55 -6.65 -2.28 -2.19
C VAL A 55 -8.13 -2.64 -2.09
N ALA A 56 -8.99 -1.72 -1.65
CA ALA A 56 -10.44 -1.91 -1.67
C ALA A 56 -10.97 -2.06 -3.11
N GLY A 57 -10.43 -1.26 -4.04
CA GLY A 57 -10.74 -1.36 -5.46
C GLY A 57 -10.32 -2.68 -6.10
N VAL A 58 -9.11 -3.15 -5.78
CA VAL A 58 -8.60 -4.47 -6.20
C VAL A 58 -9.51 -5.56 -5.67
N HIS A 59 -9.91 -5.50 -4.39
CA HIS A 59 -10.86 -6.47 -3.83
C HIS A 59 -12.18 -6.47 -4.60
N ARG A 60 -12.75 -5.30 -4.88
CA ARG A 60 -13.99 -5.18 -5.66
C ARG A 60 -13.88 -5.86 -7.03
N ILE A 61 -12.73 -5.75 -7.70
CA ILE A 61 -12.47 -6.35 -9.01
C ILE A 61 -12.36 -7.88 -8.92
N GLN A 62 -11.82 -8.43 -7.83
CA GLN A 62 -11.53 -9.87 -7.70
C GLN A 62 -12.42 -10.65 -6.71
N ARG A 63 -13.42 -10.01 -6.09
CA ARG A 63 -14.22 -10.58 -4.99
C ARG A 63 -14.89 -11.91 -5.34
N GLU A 64 -15.29 -12.09 -6.60
CA GLU A 64 -15.97 -13.30 -7.09
C GLU A 64 -15.02 -14.52 -7.19
N ARG A 65 -13.69 -14.29 -7.14
CA ARG A 65 -12.67 -15.34 -7.33
C ARG A 65 -11.76 -15.58 -6.12
N THR A 66 -11.90 -14.81 -5.06
CA THR A 66 -10.92 -14.81 -3.96
C THR A 66 -11.44 -15.29 -2.61
N GLY A 67 -12.76 -15.28 -2.41
CA GLY A 67 -13.40 -15.85 -1.22
C GLY A 67 -12.96 -15.20 0.10
N ALA A 68 -13.11 -15.97 1.20
CA ALA A 68 -12.91 -15.47 2.57
C ALA A 68 -11.49 -14.97 2.86
N LEU A 69 -10.45 -15.57 2.24
CA LEU A 69 -9.07 -15.17 2.48
C LEU A 69 -8.80 -13.73 2.05
N ALA A 70 -9.32 -13.30 0.89
CA ALA A 70 -9.18 -11.90 0.48
C ALA A 70 -10.01 -10.96 1.34
N THR A 71 -11.20 -11.37 1.79
CA THR A 71 -12.01 -10.54 2.69
C THR A 71 -11.32 -10.33 4.03
N ALA A 72 -10.80 -11.40 4.65
CA ALA A 72 -10.04 -11.31 5.89
C ALA A 72 -8.74 -10.51 5.71
N GLY A 73 -8.00 -10.75 4.62
CA GLY A 73 -6.79 -9.99 4.30
C GLY A 73 -7.06 -8.50 4.10
N LEU A 74 -8.13 -8.14 3.37
CA LEU A 74 -8.54 -6.75 3.20
C LEU A 74 -8.95 -6.11 4.53
N ALA A 75 -9.78 -6.79 5.32
CA ALA A 75 -10.22 -6.30 6.61
C ALA A 75 -9.02 -6.05 7.56
N GLY A 76 -8.09 -7.00 7.64
CA GLY A 76 -6.85 -6.83 8.40
C GLY A 76 -5.99 -5.69 7.88
N THR A 77 -5.87 -5.55 6.55
CA THR A 77 -5.14 -4.45 5.92
C THR A 77 -5.74 -3.11 6.34
N LEU A 78 -7.05 -2.91 6.12
CA LEU A 78 -7.73 -1.65 6.40
C LEU A 78 -7.78 -1.34 7.91
N ALA A 79 -7.95 -2.36 8.76
CA ALA A 79 -7.89 -2.19 10.21
C ALA A 79 -6.50 -1.75 10.65
N GLY A 80 -5.43 -2.38 10.15
CA GLY A 80 -4.06 -1.96 10.41
C GLY A 80 -3.79 -0.53 9.95
N MET A 81 -4.30 -0.18 8.77
CA MET A 81 -4.21 1.19 8.24
C MET A 81 -4.92 2.21 9.12
N ALA A 82 -6.12 1.90 9.61
CA ALA A 82 -6.87 2.77 10.51
C ALA A 82 -6.18 2.93 11.87
N VAL A 83 -5.65 1.83 12.42
CA VAL A 83 -4.89 1.83 13.69
C VAL A 83 -3.62 2.68 13.56
N SER A 84 -2.84 2.51 12.48
CA SER A 84 -1.67 3.35 12.20
C SER A 84 -2.03 4.83 12.05
N ALA A 85 -3.09 5.14 11.31
CA ALA A 85 -3.53 6.52 11.13
C ALA A 85 -3.97 7.15 12.45
N ALA A 86 -4.72 6.42 13.28
CA ALA A 86 -5.12 6.88 14.61
C ALA A 86 -3.90 7.10 15.53
N GLY A 87 -2.92 6.19 15.49
CA GLY A 87 -1.66 6.34 16.20
C GLY A 87 -0.90 7.60 15.76
N ASN A 88 -0.73 7.82 14.46
CA ASN A 88 -0.05 9.01 13.91
C ASN A 88 -0.77 10.30 14.32
N LEU A 89 -2.11 10.34 14.26
CA LEU A 89 -2.88 11.48 14.74
C LEU A 89 -2.67 11.72 16.25
N GLY A 90 -2.60 10.65 17.05
CA GLY A 90 -2.30 10.73 18.47
C GLY A 90 -0.91 11.31 18.76
N VAL A 91 0.10 10.91 18.00
CA VAL A 91 1.47 11.45 18.09
C VAL A 91 1.48 12.94 17.72
N LEU A 92 0.80 13.33 16.64
CA LEU A 92 0.66 14.74 16.23
C LEU A 92 -0.04 15.61 17.28
N LEU A 93 -0.88 15.01 18.13
CA LEU A 93 -1.56 15.68 19.24
C LEU A 93 -0.76 15.65 20.56
N GLY A 94 0.49 15.17 20.54
CA GLY A 94 1.40 15.13 21.70
C GLY A 94 1.22 13.91 22.61
N GLY A 95 0.53 12.86 22.14
CA GLY A 95 0.31 11.64 22.91
C GLY A 95 1.42 10.60 22.71
N ASP A 96 2.46 10.60 23.54
CA ASP A 96 3.57 9.62 23.47
C ASP A 96 3.10 8.16 23.56
N ALA A 97 2.01 7.91 24.31
CA ALA A 97 1.41 6.57 24.41
C ALA A 97 0.88 6.03 23.06
N MET A 98 0.65 6.91 22.09
CA MET A 98 0.14 6.54 20.76
C MET A 98 1.25 6.12 19.79
N VAL A 99 2.52 6.29 20.16
CA VAL A 99 3.66 5.83 19.36
C VAL A 99 3.58 4.32 19.12
N ALA A 100 3.34 3.52 20.16
CA ALA A 100 3.25 2.05 20.04
C ALA A 100 2.10 1.60 19.11
N ILE A 101 1.02 2.38 19.08
CA ILE A 101 -0.15 2.15 18.22
C ILE A 101 0.19 2.49 16.77
N ALA A 102 0.83 3.64 16.55
CA ALA A 102 1.34 4.08 15.25
C ALA A 102 2.37 3.09 14.68
N PHE A 103 3.27 2.62 15.53
CA PHE A 103 4.31 1.65 15.24
C PHE A 103 4.75 0.93 16.53
N PRO A 104 4.73 -0.42 16.61
CA PRO A 104 4.59 -1.36 15.50
C PRO A 104 3.18 -1.95 15.31
N VAL A 105 2.19 -1.64 16.16
CA VAL A 105 0.90 -2.37 16.19
C VAL A 105 0.13 -2.23 14.88
N GLY A 106 -0.15 -1.01 14.42
CA GLY A 106 -0.85 -0.77 13.16
C GLY A 106 -0.14 -1.38 11.94
N PRO A 107 1.18 -1.12 11.73
CA PRO A 107 1.95 -1.68 10.63
C PRO A 107 2.05 -3.20 10.67
N GLY A 108 2.09 -3.80 11.86
CA GLY A 108 2.06 -5.27 12.02
C GLY A 108 0.76 -5.88 11.52
N LEU A 109 -0.39 -5.32 11.93
CA LEU A 109 -1.70 -5.76 11.46
C LEU A 109 -1.87 -5.54 9.95
N PHE A 110 -1.44 -4.38 9.46
CA PHE A 110 -1.40 -4.05 8.04
C PHE A 110 -0.55 -5.06 7.24
N SER A 111 0.63 -5.40 7.73
CA SER A 111 1.53 -6.37 7.11
C SER A 111 0.89 -7.74 6.96
N LEU A 112 0.25 -8.24 8.03
CA LEU A 112 -0.41 -9.54 8.01
C LEU A 112 -1.60 -9.52 7.05
N GLY A 113 -2.40 -8.44 7.08
CA GLY A 113 -3.50 -8.24 6.14
C GLY A 113 -3.04 -8.26 4.69
N LEU A 114 -1.98 -7.50 4.36
CA LEU A 114 -1.43 -7.43 3.02
C LEU A 114 -0.84 -8.75 2.54
N LEU A 115 -0.20 -9.52 3.43
CA LEU A 115 0.29 -10.85 3.11
C LEU A 115 -0.86 -11.75 2.65
N LEU A 116 -1.94 -11.85 3.45
CA LEU A 116 -3.10 -12.67 3.13
C LEU A 116 -3.81 -12.17 1.87
N PHE A 117 -4.00 -10.85 1.76
CA PHE A 117 -4.66 -10.23 0.62
C PHE A 117 -3.85 -10.38 -0.67
N GLY A 118 -2.53 -10.21 -0.62
CA GLY A 118 -1.62 -10.38 -1.74
C GLY A 118 -1.57 -11.83 -2.23
N VAL A 119 -1.52 -12.80 -1.31
CA VAL A 119 -1.61 -14.23 -1.65
C VAL A 119 -2.94 -14.56 -2.33
N ALA A 120 -4.06 -14.08 -1.79
CA ALA A 120 -5.38 -14.27 -2.41
C ALA A 120 -5.43 -13.62 -3.81
N THR A 121 -4.87 -12.42 -3.96
CA THR A 121 -4.78 -11.69 -5.23
C THR A 121 -3.97 -12.46 -6.26
N ALA A 122 -2.82 -13.01 -5.87
CA ALA A 122 -1.95 -13.80 -6.74
C ALA A 122 -2.64 -15.11 -7.19
N ARG A 123 -3.50 -15.69 -6.35
CA ARG A 123 -4.26 -16.92 -6.65
C ARG A 123 -5.51 -16.67 -7.48
N ALA A 124 -6.09 -15.46 -7.43
CA ALA A 124 -7.33 -15.11 -8.12
C ALA A 124 -7.26 -15.23 -9.65
N GLY A 125 -6.06 -15.05 -10.23
CA GLY A 125 -5.85 -15.00 -11.67
C GLY A 125 -6.57 -13.84 -12.37
N VAL A 126 -7.04 -12.83 -11.62
CA VAL A 126 -7.72 -11.63 -12.16
C VAL A 126 -6.71 -10.56 -12.56
N LEU A 127 -5.64 -10.42 -11.76
CA LEU A 127 -4.49 -9.56 -12.05
C LEU A 127 -3.26 -10.45 -12.32
N PRO A 128 -2.23 -9.93 -13.00
CA PRO A 128 -0.95 -10.63 -13.11
C PRO A 128 -0.40 -11.03 -11.75
N ARG A 129 0.18 -12.23 -11.64
CA ARG A 129 0.67 -12.81 -10.37
C ARG A 129 1.64 -11.90 -9.63
N TYR A 130 2.49 -11.16 -10.37
CA TYR A 130 3.44 -10.21 -9.78
C TYR A 130 2.77 -9.12 -8.95
N ALA A 131 1.54 -8.72 -9.27
CA ALA A 131 0.82 -7.68 -8.55
C ALA A 131 0.40 -8.15 -7.15
N GLY A 132 -0.07 -9.40 -7.04
CA GLY A 132 -0.37 -10.01 -5.74
C GLY A 132 0.89 -10.28 -4.91
N VAL A 133 1.99 -10.69 -5.54
CA VAL A 133 3.28 -10.87 -4.86
C VAL A 133 3.81 -9.53 -4.34
N ALA A 134 3.76 -8.47 -5.16
CA ALA A 134 4.18 -7.14 -4.76
C ALA A 134 3.38 -6.61 -3.56
N LEU A 135 2.06 -6.87 -3.53
CA LEU A 135 1.23 -6.57 -2.36
C LEU A 135 1.69 -7.30 -1.10
N ALA A 136 1.90 -8.62 -1.20
CA ALA A 136 2.32 -9.43 -0.06
C ALA A 136 3.70 -9.02 0.48
N LEU A 137 4.58 -8.52 -0.40
CA LEU A 137 5.93 -8.08 -0.05
C LEU A 137 6.03 -6.58 0.26
N SER A 138 4.93 -5.83 0.20
CA SER A 138 4.93 -4.37 0.36
C SER A 138 5.56 -3.91 1.67
N GLN A 139 5.12 -4.45 2.82
CA GLN A 139 5.71 -4.14 4.13
C GLN A 139 7.12 -4.72 4.32
N PRO A 140 7.40 -6.01 4.01
CA PRO A 140 8.76 -6.53 4.08
C PRO A 140 9.78 -5.71 3.27
N MET A 141 9.41 -5.27 2.07
CA MET A 141 10.24 -4.42 1.22
C MET A 141 10.45 -3.04 1.85
N ALA A 142 9.40 -2.45 2.45
CA ALA A 142 9.54 -1.17 3.14
C ALA A 142 10.50 -1.25 4.34
N ILE A 143 10.40 -2.33 5.14
CA ILE A 143 11.32 -2.61 6.24
C ILE A 143 12.74 -2.81 5.72
N ALA A 144 12.92 -3.63 4.69
CA ALA A 144 14.23 -3.90 4.11
C ALA A 144 14.91 -2.63 3.59
N ILE A 145 14.18 -1.75 2.90
CA ILE A 145 14.70 -0.47 2.41
C ILE A 145 15.07 0.44 3.58
N GLY A 146 14.19 0.59 4.58
CA GLY A 146 14.46 1.42 5.76
C GLY A 146 15.71 0.95 6.51
N LEU A 147 15.87 -0.35 6.72
CA LEU A 147 17.06 -0.92 7.36
C LEU A 147 18.32 -0.76 6.51
N SER A 148 18.22 -0.95 5.20
CA SER A 148 19.38 -0.81 4.28
C SER A 148 19.90 0.62 4.19
N LEU A 149 19.03 1.61 4.42
CA LEU A 149 19.37 3.04 4.41
C LEU A 149 19.60 3.61 5.82
N SER A 150 19.55 2.77 6.86
CA SER A 150 19.63 3.21 8.27
C SER A 150 20.95 3.86 8.66
N TRP A 151 22.01 3.60 7.89
CA TRP A 151 23.31 4.25 8.06
C TRP A 151 23.26 5.76 7.75
N HIS A 152 22.32 6.20 6.90
CA HIS A 152 22.12 7.61 6.52
C HIS A 152 20.87 8.21 7.16
N VAL A 153 19.77 7.46 7.18
CA VAL A 153 18.50 7.86 7.83
C VAL A 153 18.15 6.85 8.92
N PRO A 154 18.51 7.11 10.19
CA PRO A 154 18.19 6.20 11.28
C PRO A 154 16.69 5.87 11.35
N VAL A 155 16.39 4.65 11.80
CA VAL A 155 15.00 4.21 11.96
C VAL A 155 14.41 4.89 13.18
N HIS A 156 13.35 5.67 12.95
CA HIS A 156 12.58 6.32 14.00
C HIS A 156 11.15 5.78 14.01
N PRO A 157 10.48 5.71 15.19
CA PRO A 157 9.08 5.30 15.27
C PRO A 157 8.10 6.21 14.52
N HIS A 158 8.51 7.46 14.26
CA HIS A 158 7.73 8.47 13.54
C HIS A 158 8.65 9.37 12.72
N GLY A 159 8.10 10.12 11.77
CA GLY A 159 8.83 11.14 11.02
C GLY A 159 9.94 10.63 10.07
N SER A 160 10.14 9.32 9.93
CA SER A 160 11.12 8.69 9.02
C SER A 160 10.41 7.77 8.04
N TYR A 161 10.49 8.08 6.74
CA TYR A 161 9.67 7.45 5.69
C TYR A 161 10.46 6.95 4.48
N THR A 162 11.79 6.82 4.59
CA THR A 162 12.63 6.22 3.53
C THR A 162 12.17 4.83 3.14
N GLY A 163 11.77 4.01 4.11
CA GLY A 163 11.17 2.69 3.88
C GLY A 163 9.87 2.75 3.06
N GLY A 164 9.14 3.87 3.08
CA GLY A 164 7.91 4.07 2.32
C GLY A 164 8.05 3.82 0.81
N LEU A 165 9.26 3.90 0.27
CA LEU A 165 9.56 3.53 -1.12
C LEU A 165 9.12 2.09 -1.46
N GLY A 166 9.19 1.16 -0.50
CA GLY A 166 8.70 -0.21 -0.71
C GLY A 166 7.21 -0.25 -1.04
N HIS A 167 6.40 0.51 -0.29
CA HIS A 167 4.98 0.67 -0.63
C HIS A 167 4.79 1.32 -2.00
N GLY A 168 5.60 2.33 -2.33
CA GLY A 168 5.58 2.97 -3.65
C GLY A 168 5.77 1.97 -4.79
N ILE A 169 6.78 1.11 -4.69
CA ILE A 169 7.07 0.05 -5.66
C ILE A 169 5.90 -0.94 -5.75
N ALA A 170 5.36 -1.38 -4.61
CA ALA A 170 4.27 -2.34 -4.57
C ALA A 170 2.99 -1.80 -5.24
N VAL A 171 2.64 -0.54 -4.96
CA VAL A 171 1.45 0.09 -5.53
C VAL A 171 1.65 0.44 -7.01
N LEU A 172 2.87 0.76 -7.44
CA LEU A 172 3.18 0.93 -8.86
C LEU A 172 3.04 -0.40 -9.63
N ALA A 173 3.47 -1.51 -9.05
CA ALA A 173 3.26 -2.84 -9.63
C ALA A 173 1.76 -3.17 -9.75
N LEU A 174 0.94 -2.77 -8.77
CA LEU A 174 -0.52 -2.87 -8.89
C LEU A 174 -1.08 -2.00 -10.03
N ALA A 175 -0.62 -0.76 -10.18
CA ALA A 175 -1.03 0.10 -11.27
C ALA A 175 -0.74 -0.53 -12.63
N ALA A 176 0.45 -1.12 -12.79
CA ALA A 176 0.84 -1.86 -13.99
C ALA A 176 -0.05 -3.09 -14.22
N GLY A 177 -0.37 -3.84 -13.16
CA GLY A 177 -1.29 -4.98 -13.22
C GLY A 177 -2.70 -4.59 -13.65
N LEU A 178 -3.24 -3.50 -13.10
CA LEU A 178 -4.54 -2.93 -13.47
C LEU A 178 -4.55 -2.37 -14.89
N ALA A 179 -3.43 -1.84 -15.38
CA ALA A 179 -3.31 -1.38 -16.76
C ALA A 179 -3.25 -2.56 -17.75
N ALA A 180 -2.57 -3.65 -17.38
CA ALA A 180 -2.43 -4.85 -18.21
C ALA A 180 -3.77 -5.55 -18.46
N THR A 181 -4.66 -5.63 -17.46
CA THR A 181 -5.99 -6.23 -17.62
C THR A 181 -6.86 -5.49 -18.63
N ARG A 182 -6.66 -4.18 -18.81
CA ARG A 182 -7.36 -3.42 -19.86
C ARG A 182 -6.93 -3.80 -21.26
N ARG A 183 -5.67 -4.18 -21.44
CA ARG A 183 -5.13 -4.52 -22.77
C ARG A 183 -5.69 -5.86 -23.23
N THR A 184 -5.83 -6.83 -22.33
CA THR A 184 -6.42 -8.14 -22.63
C THR A 184 -7.89 -8.06 -23.04
N ASP A 185 -8.66 -7.14 -22.44
CA ASP A 185 -10.09 -6.95 -22.81
C ASP A 185 -10.30 -6.32 -24.20
N ARG A 186 -9.25 -5.72 -24.81
CA ARG A 186 -9.34 -5.01 -26.10
C ARG A 186 -9.00 -5.88 -27.31
N LEU A 187 -8.37 -7.04 -27.13
CA LEU A 187 -8.02 -7.92 -28.25
C LEU A 187 -9.26 -8.73 -28.67
N PRO A 188 -9.60 -8.78 -29.97
CA PRO A 188 -10.65 -9.68 -30.44
C PRO A 188 -10.24 -11.12 -30.16
N SER A 189 -11.12 -11.88 -29.52
CA SER A 189 -11.00 -13.33 -29.41
C SER A 189 -11.14 -13.92 -30.81
N GLY A 190 -9.99 -14.18 -31.45
CA GLY A 190 -9.89 -14.88 -32.72
C GLY A 190 -10.28 -16.35 -32.61
#